data_AF-A0A6S7KJP4-F1
#
_entry.id   AF-A0A6S7KJP4-F1
#
_cell.length_a   1.000
_cell.length_b   1.000
_cell.length_c   1.000
_cell.angle_alpha   90.00
_cell.angle_beta   90.00
_cell.angle_gamma   90.00
#
_symmetry.space_group_name_H-M   'P 1'
#
loop_
_entity.id
_entity.type
_entity.pdbx_description
1 polymer ?
#
loop_
_entity_poly.entity_id
_entity_poly.type
_entity_poly.pdbx_seq_one_letter_code
_entity_poly.pdbx_strand_id
1 'polypeptide(L)'
;IIQKELDEVREEWHNHYIRKSRHHTASGIPNTLYYLPDSVGTIDYKHQYNPEDLEKINRELNPSDDSNESLIYQEYFAYANEMLGITQPSSWRNALDLYHRLSTVAET
;
A
#
# COMPACT_ATOMS: atom_id res chain seq x y z
N ILE A 1 24.54 6.67 -14.24
CA ILE A 1 23.79 6.89 -15.49
C ILE A 1 22.30 6.69 -15.22
N ILE A 2 21.87 5.49 -14.82
CA ILE A 2 20.46 5.18 -14.47
C ILE A 2 19.86 6.15 -13.44
N GLN A 3 20.56 6.44 -12.33
CA GLN A 3 20.03 7.34 -11.30
C GLN A 3 19.74 8.73 -11.85
N LYS A 4 20.61 9.25 -12.72
CA LYS A 4 20.44 10.57 -13.33
C LYS A 4 19.20 10.59 -14.24
N GLU A 5 18.99 9.55 -15.04
CA GLU A 5 17.81 9.42 -15.91
C GLU A 5 16.52 9.32 -15.08
N LEU A 6 16.56 8.61 -13.94
CA LEU A 6 15.44 8.53 -13.02
C LEU A 6 15.12 9.88 -12.37
N ASP A 7 16.14 10.63 -11.98
CA ASP A 7 15.98 11.96 -11.40
C ASP A 7 15.40 12.95 -12.43
N GLU A 8 15.83 12.86 -13.70
CA GLU A 8 15.29 13.67 -14.80
C GLU A 8 13.80 13.36 -15.06
N VAL A 9 13.44 12.09 -15.18
CA VAL A 9 12.04 11.66 -15.37
C VAL A 9 11.16 12.08 -14.20
N ARG A 10 11.68 12.00 -12.96
CA ARG A 10 10.99 12.46 -11.77
C ARG A 10 10.67 13.95 -11.85
N GLU A 11 11.64 14.78 -12.24
CA GLU A 11 11.44 16.22 -12.36
C GLU A 11 10.50 16.61 -13.50
N GLU A 12 10.60 15.94 -14.65
CA GLU A 12 9.66 16.12 -15.75
C GLU A 12 8.22 15.77 -15.33
N TRP A 13 8.05 14.66 -14.63
CA TRP A 13 6.75 14.24 -14.10
C TRP A 13 6.21 15.23 -13.07
N HIS A 14 7.05 15.69 -12.15
CA HIS A 14 6.65 16.62 -11.10
C HIS A 14 6.21 17.98 -11.61
N ASN A 15 6.76 18.44 -12.73
CA ASN A 15 6.41 19.72 -13.35
C ASN A 15 5.38 19.59 -14.49
N HIS A 16 5.02 18.35 -14.85
CA HIS A 16 4.04 18.09 -15.90
C HIS A 16 2.66 18.61 -15.50
N TYR A 17 2.07 19.48 -16.33
CA TYR A 17 0.72 19.97 -16.11
C TYR A 17 -0.33 18.96 -16.59
N ILE A 18 -1.10 18.41 -15.66
CA ILE A 18 -2.24 17.53 -15.93
C ILE A 18 -3.47 18.40 -16.24
N ARG A 19 -3.95 18.31 -17.48
CA ARG A 19 -5.13 19.05 -17.96
C ARG A 19 -6.41 18.55 -17.31
N LYS A 20 -7.40 19.43 -17.20
CA LYS A 20 -8.75 19.10 -16.72
C LYS A 20 -9.43 18.10 -17.66
N SER A 21 -9.79 16.93 -17.14
CA SER A 21 -10.61 15.93 -17.83
C SER A 21 -12.09 16.29 -17.76
N ARG A 22 -12.87 15.70 -18.68
CA ARG A 22 -14.35 15.71 -18.61
C ARG A 22 -14.88 14.85 -17.46
N HIS A 23 -14.07 13.97 -16.88
CA HIS A 23 -14.46 12.96 -15.89
C HIS A 23 -14.21 13.35 -14.42
N HIS A 24 -14.33 14.63 -14.02
CA HIS A 24 -14.08 15.08 -12.63
C HIS A 24 -12.73 14.63 -12.03
N THR A 25 -11.70 14.41 -12.87
CA THR A 25 -10.36 14.08 -12.37
C THR A 25 -9.62 15.34 -11.92
N ALA A 26 -8.69 15.20 -10.98
CA ALA A 26 -7.82 16.28 -10.53
C ALA A 26 -7.00 16.84 -11.71
N SER A 27 -6.95 18.18 -11.80
CA SER A 27 -6.14 18.92 -12.77
C SER A 27 -5.13 19.78 -12.05
N GLY A 28 -3.92 19.93 -12.58
CA GLY A 28 -2.86 20.69 -11.94
C GLY A 28 -1.50 20.03 -12.11
N ILE A 29 -0.55 20.48 -11.31
CA ILE A 29 0.82 19.95 -11.30
C ILE A 29 0.91 18.94 -10.14
N PRO A 30 1.47 17.72 -10.33
CA PRO A 30 1.48 16.67 -9.30
C PRO A 30 2.04 17.12 -7.95
N ASN A 31 3.20 17.78 -7.93
CA ASN A 31 3.78 18.27 -6.68
C ASN A 31 2.90 19.33 -6.03
N THR A 32 2.38 20.27 -6.81
CA THR A 32 1.47 21.30 -6.29
C THR A 32 0.18 20.67 -5.74
N LEU A 33 -0.39 19.68 -6.43
CA LEU A 33 -1.56 18.94 -5.97
C LEU A 33 -1.31 18.21 -4.65
N TYR A 34 -0.11 17.66 -4.45
CA TYR A 34 0.26 16.93 -3.25
C TYR A 34 0.54 17.86 -2.05
N TYR A 35 1.35 18.91 -2.26
CA TYR A 35 1.81 19.79 -1.18
C TYR A 35 0.87 20.94 -0.89
N LEU A 36 0.20 21.49 -1.92
CA LEU A 36 -0.61 22.72 -1.84
C LEU A 36 -1.88 22.59 -2.71
N PRO A 37 -2.76 21.62 -2.42
CA PRO A 37 -3.98 21.39 -3.20
C PRO A 37 -4.83 22.67 -3.36
N ASP A 38 -4.95 23.46 -2.29
CA ASP A 38 -5.74 24.70 -2.30
C ASP A 38 -5.26 25.72 -3.36
N SER A 39 -3.96 25.73 -3.68
CA SER A 39 -3.38 26.66 -4.66
C SER A 39 -3.83 26.40 -6.10
N VAL A 40 -4.35 25.21 -6.38
CA VAL A 40 -4.87 24.80 -7.70
C VAL A 40 -6.40 24.68 -7.71
N GLY A 41 -7.06 25.20 -6.68
CA GLY A 41 -8.52 25.21 -6.57
C GLY A 41 -9.13 23.82 -6.35
N THR A 42 -8.35 22.87 -5.84
CA THR A 42 -8.89 21.59 -5.38
C THR A 42 -9.41 21.73 -3.94
N ILE A 43 -10.32 20.83 -3.56
CA ILE A 43 -10.93 20.81 -2.23
C ILE A 43 -10.17 19.79 -1.39
N ASP A 44 -9.75 20.18 -0.19
CA ASP A 44 -9.16 19.23 0.76
C ASP A 44 -10.27 18.31 1.31
N TYR A 45 -10.18 17.02 0.97
CA TYR A 45 -11.07 15.97 1.48
C TYR A 45 -10.44 15.20 2.65
N LYS A 46 -9.33 15.68 3.24
CA LYS A 46 -8.76 15.06 4.43
C LYS A 46 -9.79 15.09 5.56
N HIS A 47 -9.98 13.93 6.17
CA HIS A 47 -10.72 13.80 7.41
C HIS A 47 -9.73 13.74 8.57
N GLN A 48 -10.05 14.41 9.68
CA GLN A 48 -9.32 14.21 10.93
C GLN A 48 -9.50 12.74 11.34
N TYR A 49 -8.39 12.03 11.50
CA TYR A 49 -8.42 10.71 12.11
C TYR A 49 -8.55 10.87 13.62
N ASN A 50 -9.23 9.94 14.29
CA ASN A 50 -9.22 9.86 15.74
C ASN A 50 -7.90 9.20 16.19
N PRO A 51 -7.08 9.84 17.02
CA PRO A 51 -5.86 9.23 17.56
C PRO A 51 -6.11 7.90 18.28
N GLU A 52 -7.29 7.75 18.90
CA GLU A 52 -7.68 6.50 19.58
C GLU A 52 -7.83 5.33 18.60
N ASP A 53 -8.24 5.59 17.35
CA ASP A 53 -8.33 4.55 16.32
C ASP A 53 -6.94 4.01 15.98
N LEU A 54 -5.93 4.89 15.93
CA LEU A 54 -4.54 4.46 15.72
C LEU A 54 -3.99 3.68 16.90
N GLU A 55 -4.28 4.09 18.13
CA GLU A 55 -3.85 3.32 19.31
C GLU A 55 -4.55 1.97 19.40
N LYS A 56 -5.82 1.89 19.01
CA LYS A 56 -6.56 0.64 18.93
C LYS A 56 -5.95 -0.28 17.88
N ILE A 57 -5.74 0.21 16.67
CA ILE A 57 -5.10 -0.54 15.58
C ILE A 57 -3.70 -1.00 16.00
N ASN A 58 -2.89 -0.12 16.60
CA ASN A 58 -1.53 -0.49 17.03
C ASN A 58 -1.53 -1.55 18.14
N ARG A 59 -2.52 -1.56 19.01
CA ARG A 59 -2.68 -2.57 20.07
C ARG A 59 -3.16 -3.90 19.52
N GLU A 60 -4.03 -3.87 18.51
CA GLU A 60 -4.52 -5.07 17.81
C GLU A 60 -3.47 -5.67 16.87
N LEU A 61 -2.62 -4.84 16.25
CA LEU A 61 -1.52 -5.26 15.36
C LEU A 61 -0.23 -5.63 16.11
N ASN A 62 -0.03 -5.11 17.32
CA ASN A 62 1.02 -5.54 18.22
C ASN A 62 0.40 -6.26 19.43
N PRO A 63 -0.23 -7.44 19.24
CA PRO A 63 -0.53 -8.26 20.39
C PRO A 63 0.84 -8.58 21.01
N SER A 64 1.01 -8.20 22.27
CA SER A 64 2.19 -8.55 23.07
C SER A 64 2.13 -10.05 23.33
N ASP A 65 2.40 -10.85 22.31
CA ASP A 65 2.10 -12.28 22.35
C ASP A 65 3.37 -13.08 22.08
N ASP A 66 4.23 -13.03 23.09
CA ASP A 66 5.20 -14.07 23.43
C ASP A 66 4.50 -15.25 24.13
N SER A 67 3.23 -15.49 23.79
CA SER A 67 2.46 -16.62 24.29
C SER A 67 2.69 -17.82 23.37
N ASN A 68 2.65 -19.01 23.98
CA ASN A 68 2.81 -20.28 23.26
C ASN A 68 1.80 -20.47 22.13
N GLU A 69 0.64 -19.80 22.17
CA GLU A 69 -0.40 -19.89 21.13
C GLU A 69 0.02 -19.19 19.84
N SER A 70 0.61 -17.99 19.93
CA SER A 70 1.17 -17.25 18.78
C SER A 70 2.26 -18.07 18.07
N LEU A 71 3.10 -18.78 18.83
CA LEU A 71 4.13 -19.67 18.28
C LEU A 71 3.52 -20.87 17.53
N ILE A 72 2.46 -21.49 18.06
CA ILE A 72 1.77 -22.61 17.41
C ILE A 72 1.15 -22.17 16.08
N TYR A 73 0.54 -20.99 16.01
CA TYR A 73 -0.01 -20.48 14.75
C TYR A 73 1.09 -20.17 13.73
N GLN A 74 2.24 -19.65 14.16
CA GLN A 74 3.39 -19.42 13.28
C GLN A 74 3.99 -20.73 12.75
N GLU A 75 4.14 -21.76 13.60
CA GLU A 75 4.62 -23.08 13.20
C GLU A 75 3.64 -23.76 12.24
N TYR A 76 2.33 -23.69 12.52
CA TYR A 76 1.30 -24.22 11.63
C TYR A 76 1.30 -23.49 10.28
N PHE A 77 1.46 -22.17 10.29
CA PHE A 77 1.54 -21.37 9.07
C PHE A 77 2.80 -21.71 8.25
N ALA A 78 3.94 -21.92 8.91
CA ALA A 78 5.17 -22.38 8.25
C ALA A 78 4.98 -23.76 7.61
N TYR A 79 4.38 -24.71 8.34
CA TYR A 79 4.05 -26.03 7.82
C TYR A 79 3.09 -25.98 6.63
N ALA A 80 2.02 -25.18 6.72
CA ALA A 80 1.06 -25.01 5.63
C ALA A 80 1.72 -24.40 4.39
N ASN A 81 2.63 -23.43 4.57
CA ASN A 81 3.39 -22.86 3.48
C ASN A 81 4.34 -23.86 2.82
N GLU A 82 5.01 -24.72 3.60
CA GLU A 82 5.84 -25.79 3.05
C GLU A 82 5.02 -26.80 2.26
N MET A 83 3.88 -27.25 2.81
CA MET A 83 2.97 -28.19 2.15
C MET A 83 2.37 -27.61 0.87
N LEU A 84 2.02 -26.33 0.87
CA LEU A 84 1.46 -25.64 -0.29
C LEU A 84 2.55 -25.08 -1.23
N GLY A 85 3.84 -25.18 -0.89
CA GLY A 85 4.92 -24.56 -1.66
C GLY A 85 4.72 -23.06 -1.86
N ILE A 86 4.24 -22.36 -0.83
CA ILE A 86 4.05 -20.91 -0.82
C ILE A 86 5.36 -20.26 -0.40
N THR A 87 5.86 -19.36 -1.25
CA THR A 87 7.05 -18.55 -0.95
C THR A 87 6.67 -17.09 -0.86
N GLN A 88 7.45 -16.32 -0.10
CA GLN A 88 7.23 -14.89 0.02
C GLN A 88 7.42 -14.21 -1.34
N PRO A 89 6.44 -13.42 -1.81
CA PRO A 89 6.51 -12.82 -3.13
C PRO A 89 7.56 -11.71 -3.17
N SER A 90 8.46 -11.78 -4.15
CA SER A 90 9.53 -10.77 -4.39
C SER A 90 9.09 -9.60 -5.27
N SER A 91 7.86 -9.62 -5.77
CA SER A 91 7.27 -8.58 -6.63
C SER A 91 5.78 -8.50 -6.41
N TRP A 92 5.18 -7.32 -6.62
CA TRP A 92 3.73 -7.13 -6.53
C TRP A 92 2.94 -8.06 -7.46
N ARG A 93 3.52 -8.47 -8.61
CA ARG A 93 2.90 -9.44 -9.52
C ARG A 93 2.85 -10.84 -8.93
N ASN A 94 3.94 -11.28 -8.32
CA ASN A 94 3.99 -12.56 -7.60
C ASN A 94 3.07 -12.53 -6.38
N ALA A 95 2.91 -11.38 -5.73
CA ALA A 95 1.98 -11.21 -4.62
C ALA A 95 0.52 -11.31 -5.07
N LEU A 96 0.18 -10.75 -6.24
CA LEU A 96 -1.15 -10.87 -6.83
C LEU A 96 -1.46 -12.32 -7.24
N ASP A 97 -0.51 -12.99 -7.88
CA ASP A 97 -0.63 -14.41 -8.24
C ASP A 97 -0.83 -15.29 -6.99
N LEU A 98 -0.05 -15.04 -5.94
CA LEU A 98 -0.20 -15.71 -4.64
C LEU A 98 -1.57 -15.45 -4.01
N TYR A 99 -2.08 -14.21 -4.07
CA TYR A 99 -3.40 -13.87 -3.54
C TYR A 99 -4.52 -14.66 -4.24
N HIS A 100 -4.49 -14.76 -5.57
CA HIS A 100 -5.46 -15.55 -6.31
C HIS A 100 -5.38 -17.03 -5.94
N ARG A 101 -4.16 -17.56 -5.82
CA ARG A 101 -3.92 -18.95 -5.43
C ARG A 101 -4.45 -19.26 -4.03
N LEU A 102 -4.21 -18.36 -3.07
CA LEU A 102 -4.73 -18.47 -1.70
C LEU A 102 -6.26 -18.38 -1.65
N SER A 103 -6.85 -17.52 -2.47
CA SER A 103 -8.31 -17.37 -2.55
C SER A 103 -8.99 -18.67 -3.01
N THR A 104 -8.42 -19.34 -4.01
CA THR A 104 -8.92 -20.66 -4.47
C THR A 104 -8.82 -21.73 -3.39
N VAL A 105 -7.73 -21.76 -2.61
CA VAL A 105 -7.54 -22.72 -1.51
C VAL A 105 -8.50 -22.45 -0.35
N ALA A 106 -8.86 -21.19 -0.09
CA ALA A 106 -9.78 -20.83 0.99
C ALA A 106 -11.26 -21.12 0.66
N GLU A 107 -11.60 -21.26 -0.62
CA GLU A 107 -12.96 -21.59 -1.08
C GLU A 107 -13.23 -23.11 -1.16
N THR A 108 -12.20 -23.96 -1.06
CA THR A 108 -12.29 -25.43 -1.02
C THR A 108 -12.36 -25.98 0.40
#